data_AF-A0A1U7YBL6-F1
#
_entry.id   AF-A0A1U7YBL6-F1
#
_cell.length_a   1.000
_cell.length_b   1.000
_cell.length_c   1.000
_cell.angle_alpha   90.00
_cell.angle_beta   90.00
_cell.angle_gamma   90.00
#
_symmetry.space_group_name_H-M   'P 1'
#
loop_
_entity.id
_entity.type
_entity.pdbx_description
1 polymer ?
#
loop_
_entity_poly.entity_id
_entity_poly.type
_entity_poly.pdbx_seq_one_letter_code
_entity_poly.pdbx_strand_id
1 'polypeptide(L)'
;MANQEPKKQEEVEEYGVLLYYKYTSIPDLQELFNFYESNCNTLSLLGRVRLSPNGVNVTVGGKLSALEEHIVAVKLNSLFEGTDFKLASCHEPSNDRVAKECGFTSLSIRIVKELVTLSSCPLQKSPEISNAGKHLSAVEFHSVLHNIGNTQDKLIPSSSNGIVLMDARNLYETRIGKFYTPNVETLDPEIRQYSDLPSWIDNNSEKLRGNNILMYCTGGIRCEMASAYIRSKGAGFENVFQLYGGIQRYLEQFPDGGFFKGKNFVFDHRVSVGSSDSRILGTCLLCNSPFDDYSSRSRCTYCRMLVLVCDNCREKDSSYVCELCRKNSLCIQPTSATEFDNSVEISEVAELEAVSTSDRIAPPALVSGPRTLRKLRILCLHGFRQNASGFKGRTASLAKKLKSIAELVFVDAPHELPFIYQIRQNCDSASELENNHPPSESCNKKFSWLVAPDHKGENDSDWKIADSPFDPLQYQKQTEGFDKSIAYLKALYSKAGPFDGILGFSQGAAMAALVCLHQQKLKGQMEFRFAILCSGFAVNMNNCQQGSINVPSLHIFGSDKGKDRQIENEASKYLASLFENGCSVVIEHDFGHIIPARPPYIDQIKDFLKRFL
;
A
#
# COMPACT_ATOMS: atom_id res chain seq x y z
N MET A 1 -37.52 -3.46 63.75
CA MET A 1 -36.88 -4.50 62.90
C MET A 1 -37.03 -4.04 61.47
N ALA A 2 -35.95 -3.51 60.88
CA ALA A 2 -35.97 -2.97 59.53
C ALA A 2 -35.92 -4.11 58.51
N ASN A 3 -36.87 -4.12 57.59
CA ASN A 3 -36.88 -4.99 56.41
C ASN A 3 -35.63 -4.71 55.58
N GLN A 4 -34.71 -5.68 55.52
CA GLN A 4 -33.68 -5.72 54.49
C GLN A 4 -34.28 -6.35 53.25
N GLU A 5 -34.54 -5.52 52.23
CA GLU A 5 -34.73 -6.02 50.87
C GLU A 5 -33.43 -6.69 50.39
N PRO A 6 -33.50 -7.86 49.73
CA PRO A 6 -32.32 -8.49 49.17
C PRO A 6 -31.80 -7.63 48.02
N LYS A 7 -30.61 -7.05 48.20
CA LYS A 7 -29.84 -6.46 47.10
C LYS A 7 -29.68 -7.52 46.02
N LYS A 8 -30.34 -7.33 44.87
CA LYS A 8 -29.97 -8.00 43.61
C LYS A 8 -28.48 -7.75 43.41
N GLN A 9 -27.68 -8.82 43.46
CA GLN A 9 -26.34 -8.79 42.88
C GLN A 9 -26.53 -8.48 41.40
N GLU A 10 -26.11 -7.30 40.97
CA GLU A 10 -25.92 -7.02 39.54
C GLU A 10 -24.86 -8.00 39.07
N GLU A 11 -25.26 -9.03 38.33
CA GLU A 11 -24.34 -9.82 37.52
C GLU A 11 -23.64 -8.81 36.60
N VAL A 12 -22.33 -8.64 36.79
CA VAL A 12 -21.50 -7.83 35.91
C VAL A 12 -21.55 -8.51 34.54
N GLU A 13 -22.36 -7.97 33.64
CA GLU A 13 -22.49 -8.51 32.28
C GLU A 13 -21.13 -8.47 31.59
N GLU A 14 -20.55 -9.64 31.33
CA GLU A 14 -19.23 -9.76 30.75
C GLU A 14 -19.30 -9.54 29.23
N TYR A 15 -18.40 -8.71 28.70
CA TYR A 15 -18.30 -8.38 27.29
C TYR A 15 -17.27 -9.25 26.58
N GLY A 16 -17.38 -9.34 25.26
CA GLY A 16 -16.47 -10.13 24.45
C GLY A 16 -16.30 -9.63 23.03
N VAL A 17 -15.38 -10.29 22.34
CA VAL A 17 -15.17 -10.20 20.89
C VAL A 17 -15.20 -11.60 20.29
N LEU A 18 -15.92 -11.72 19.19
CA LEU A 18 -16.01 -12.92 18.38
C LEU A 18 -15.38 -12.68 17.01
N LEU A 19 -14.42 -13.53 16.65
CA LEU A 19 -13.77 -13.57 15.33
C LEU A 19 -14.01 -14.92 14.67
N TYR A 20 -14.45 -14.92 13.42
CA TYR A 20 -14.45 -16.11 12.57
C TYR A 20 -14.47 -15.75 11.09
N TYR A 21 -14.12 -16.72 10.26
CA TYR A 21 -14.27 -16.64 8.82
C TYR A 21 -14.62 -18.02 8.28
N LYS A 22 -15.26 -18.04 7.10
CA LYS A 22 -15.53 -19.26 6.36
C LYS A 22 -15.42 -18.95 4.89
N TYR A 23 -14.52 -19.65 4.19
CA TYR A 23 -14.56 -19.69 2.73
C TYR A 23 -15.51 -20.82 2.32
N THR A 24 -16.57 -20.45 1.59
CA THR A 24 -17.55 -21.37 1.02
C THR A 24 -18.34 -20.63 -0.05
N SER A 25 -18.87 -21.34 -1.04
CA SER A 25 -19.71 -20.72 -2.06
C SER A 25 -21.02 -20.25 -1.42
N ILE A 26 -21.30 -18.95 -1.50
CA ILE A 26 -22.52 -18.35 -0.96
C ILE A 26 -23.57 -18.29 -2.09
N PRO A 27 -24.65 -19.07 -2.03
CA PRO A 27 -25.64 -19.14 -3.10
C PRO A 27 -26.48 -17.86 -3.20
N ASP A 28 -26.89 -17.29 -2.07
CA ASP A 28 -27.61 -16.02 -1.99
C ASP A 28 -26.91 -15.07 -1.01
N LEU A 29 -26.28 -14.03 -1.56
CA LEU A 29 -25.59 -13.02 -0.76
C LEU A 29 -26.54 -12.07 -0.05
N GLN A 30 -27.71 -11.81 -0.63
CA GLN A 30 -28.67 -10.87 -0.07
C GLN A 30 -29.39 -11.50 1.12
N GLU A 31 -29.76 -12.78 1.01
CA GLU A 31 -30.29 -13.54 2.15
C GLU A 31 -29.29 -13.56 3.31
N LEU A 32 -28.02 -13.84 3.03
CA LEU A 32 -26.99 -13.85 4.06
C LEU A 32 -26.74 -12.47 4.67
N PHE A 33 -26.80 -11.41 3.85
CA PHE A 33 -26.74 -10.03 4.34
C PHE A 33 -27.88 -9.75 5.32
N ASN A 34 -29.11 -10.08 4.94
CA ASN A 34 -30.30 -9.87 5.76
C ASN A 34 -30.23 -10.68 7.06
N PHE A 35 -29.72 -11.91 7.02
CA PHE A 35 -29.47 -12.73 8.21
C PHE A 35 -28.52 -12.00 9.18
N TYR A 36 -27.36 -11.53 8.70
CA TYR A 36 -26.41 -10.83 9.55
C TYR A 36 -26.95 -9.50 10.08
N GLU A 37 -27.66 -8.74 9.26
CA GLU A 37 -28.26 -7.48 9.65
C GLU A 37 -29.29 -7.69 10.75
N SER A 38 -30.24 -8.61 10.54
CA SER A 38 -31.28 -8.90 11.53
C SER A 38 -30.67 -9.49 12.81
N ASN A 39 -29.82 -10.50 12.70
CA ASN A 39 -29.29 -11.23 13.85
C ASN A 39 -28.40 -10.32 14.72
N CYS A 40 -27.46 -9.59 14.12
CA CYS A 40 -26.58 -8.70 14.87
C CYS A 40 -27.33 -7.50 15.48
N ASN A 41 -28.33 -6.94 14.79
CA ASN A 41 -29.13 -5.83 15.35
C ASN A 41 -29.99 -6.29 16.53
N THR A 42 -30.68 -7.44 16.42
CA THR A 42 -31.48 -8.01 17.53
C THR A 42 -30.62 -8.25 18.76
N LEU A 43 -29.40 -8.76 18.56
CA LEU A 43 -28.44 -9.06 19.62
C LEU A 43 -27.61 -7.85 20.08
N SER A 44 -27.88 -6.66 19.53
CA SER A 44 -27.13 -5.42 19.81
C SER A 44 -25.61 -5.57 19.63
N LEU A 45 -25.18 -6.35 18.65
CA LEU A 45 -23.77 -6.59 18.33
C LEU A 45 -23.21 -5.49 17.42
N LEU A 46 -22.03 -5.00 17.75
CA LEU A 46 -21.28 -4.01 16.98
C LEU A 46 -20.05 -4.67 16.34
N GLY A 47 -19.52 -4.10 15.26
CA GLY A 47 -18.36 -4.68 14.59
C GLY A 47 -18.44 -4.64 13.08
N ARG A 48 -17.77 -5.60 12.43
CA ARG A 48 -17.62 -5.68 10.99
C ARG A 48 -17.96 -7.08 10.49
N VAL A 49 -18.82 -7.13 9.48
CA VAL A 49 -19.16 -8.32 8.71
C VAL A 49 -18.80 -8.03 7.25
N ARG A 50 -17.97 -8.89 6.66
CA ARG A 50 -17.65 -8.85 5.23
C ARG A 50 -18.19 -10.09 4.57
N LEU A 51 -19.01 -9.89 3.54
CA LEU A 51 -19.65 -10.96 2.77
C LEU A 51 -19.10 -10.93 1.35
N SER A 52 -18.82 -12.09 0.78
CA SER A 52 -18.44 -12.21 -0.63
C SER A 52 -19.07 -13.47 -1.21
N PRO A 53 -19.16 -13.61 -2.54
CA PRO A 53 -19.63 -14.87 -3.14
C PRO A 53 -18.85 -16.11 -2.66
N ASN A 54 -17.63 -15.90 -2.15
CA ASN A 54 -16.71 -16.96 -1.71
C ASN A 54 -16.66 -17.12 -0.18
N GLY A 55 -17.54 -16.47 0.58
CA GLY A 55 -17.65 -16.72 2.03
C GLY A 55 -17.90 -15.48 2.88
N VAL A 56 -17.50 -15.56 4.16
CA VAL A 56 -17.66 -14.49 5.17
C VAL A 56 -16.41 -14.29 6.01
N ASN A 57 -16.24 -13.06 6.51
CA ASN A 57 -15.25 -12.70 7.53
C ASN A 57 -15.88 -11.75 8.54
N VAL A 58 -15.94 -12.17 9.80
CA VAL A 58 -16.74 -11.55 10.84
C VAL A 58 -15.87 -11.23 12.05
N THR A 59 -16.00 -10.00 12.54
CA THR A 59 -15.47 -9.55 13.82
C THR A 59 -16.53 -8.71 14.50
N VAL A 60 -17.19 -9.26 15.52
CA VAL A 60 -18.28 -8.59 16.26
C VAL A 60 -18.01 -8.62 17.75
N GLY A 61 -18.62 -7.72 18.50
CA GLY A 61 -18.49 -7.64 19.95
C GLY A 61 -19.74 -7.06 20.58
N GLY A 62 -19.86 -7.33 21.87
CA GLY A 62 -21.05 -7.07 22.68
C GLY A 62 -21.01 -7.95 23.92
N LYS A 63 -22.18 -8.17 24.51
CA LYS A 63 -22.33 -9.09 25.66
C LYS A 63 -21.94 -10.51 25.27
N LEU A 64 -21.28 -11.24 26.16
CA LEU A 64 -20.86 -12.63 25.88
C LEU A 64 -22.06 -13.53 25.55
N SER A 65 -23.15 -13.42 26.29
CA SER A 65 -24.39 -14.17 26.01
C SER A 65 -24.94 -13.91 24.60
N ALA A 66 -24.93 -12.65 24.17
CA ALA A 66 -25.35 -12.26 22.82
C ALA A 66 -24.41 -12.82 21.73
N LEU A 67 -23.10 -12.91 22.01
CA LEU A 67 -22.14 -13.55 21.09
C LEU A 67 -22.34 -15.05 21.00
N GLU A 68 -22.68 -15.71 22.11
CA GLU A 68 -23.01 -17.15 22.14
C GLU A 68 -24.29 -17.43 21.38
N GLU A 69 -25.34 -16.62 21.56
CA GLU A 69 -26.58 -16.68 20.79
C GLU A 69 -26.31 -16.49 19.28
N HIS A 70 -25.44 -15.54 18.92
CA HIS A 70 -25.01 -15.36 17.54
C HIS A 70 -24.32 -16.60 16.98
N ILE A 71 -23.42 -17.24 17.74
CA ILE A 71 -22.74 -18.48 17.31
C ILE A 71 -23.77 -19.59 17.05
N VAL A 72 -24.75 -19.76 17.95
CA VAL A 72 -25.82 -20.76 17.78
C VAL A 72 -26.60 -20.48 16.50
N ALA A 73 -27.03 -19.25 16.28
CA ALA A 73 -27.77 -18.85 15.07
C ALA A 73 -26.98 -19.12 13.78
N VAL A 74 -25.67 -18.82 13.77
CA VAL A 74 -24.81 -19.08 12.61
C VAL A 74 -24.62 -20.58 12.38
N LYS A 75 -24.47 -21.39 13.43
CA LYS A 75 -24.30 -22.85 13.33
C LYS A 75 -25.54 -23.58 12.79
N LEU A 76 -26.73 -23.00 12.89
CA LEU A 76 -27.95 -23.57 12.32
C LEU A 76 -27.93 -23.56 10.78
N ASN A 77 -27.11 -22.71 10.17
CA ASN A 77 -26.93 -22.68 8.73
C ASN A 77 -25.76 -23.60 8.32
N SER A 78 -26.06 -24.61 7.50
CA SER A 78 -25.10 -25.63 7.04
C SER A 78 -23.89 -25.06 6.30
N LEU A 79 -23.98 -23.85 5.72
CA LEU A 79 -22.85 -23.15 5.10
C LEU A 79 -21.69 -22.93 6.09
N PHE A 80 -21.98 -22.84 7.38
CA PHE A 80 -21.02 -22.56 8.44
C PHE A 80 -20.62 -23.79 9.25
N GLU A 81 -20.93 -25.00 8.78
CA GLU A 81 -20.46 -26.24 9.41
C GLU A 81 -18.93 -26.24 9.53
N GLY A 82 -18.42 -26.67 10.69
CA GLY A 82 -16.98 -26.71 10.99
C GLY A 82 -16.30 -25.35 11.09
N THR A 83 -17.05 -24.24 11.21
CA THR A 83 -16.46 -22.91 11.38
C THR A 83 -15.74 -22.79 12.72
N ASP A 84 -14.52 -22.25 12.68
CA ASP A 84 -13.69 -22.00 13.86
C ASP A 84 -14.03 -20.65 14.52
N PHE A 85 -14.96 -20.67 15.48
CA PHE A 85 -15.37 -19.50 16.26
C PHE A 85 -14.38 -19.20 17.38
N LYS A 86 -13.73 -18.04 17.30
CA LYS A 86 -12.77 -17.55 18.30
C LYS A 86 -13.46 -16.51 19.16
N LEU A 87 -14.05 -16.96 20.27
CA LEU A 87 -14.69 -16.12 21.27
C LEU A 87 -13.67 -15.80 22.37
N ALA A 88 -13.59 -14.54 22.77
CA ALA A 88 -12.74 -14.12 23.87
C ALA A 88 -13.44 -13.05 24.71
N SER A 89 -13.35 -13.16 26.02
CA SER A 89 -13.82 -12.13 26.94
C SER A 89 -12.89 -10.92 26.94
N CYS A 90 -13.47 -9.75 27.15
CA CYS A 90 -12.76 -8.48 27.20
C CYS A 90 -13.65 -7.37 27.74
N HIS A 91 -13.04 -6.33 28.32
CA HIS A 91 -13.75 -5.12 28.72
C HIS A 91 -14.15 -4.27 27.52
N GLU A 92 -15.00 -3.27 27.74
CA GLU A 92 -15.34 -2.30 26.70
C GLU A 92 -14.11 -1.55 26.14
N PRO A 93 -14.19 -0.97 24.94
CA PRO A 93 -13.08 -0.21 24.37
C PRO A 93 -12.57 0.87 25.32
N SER A 94 -11.24 0.97 25.44
CA SER A 94 -10.60 1.92 26.36
C SER A 94 -10.91 3.39 26.07
N ASN A 95 -11.34 3.71 24.84
CA ASN A 95 -11.89 5.01 24.45
C ASN A 95 -12.65 4.94 23.11
N ASP A 96 -13.43 5.99 22.82
CA ASP A 96 -14.23 6.13 21.59
C ASP A 96 -13.41 6.07 20.30
N ARG A 97 -12.15 6.53 20.32
CA ARG A 97 -11.28 6.51 19.14
C ARG A 97 -10.90 5.08 18.77
N VAL A 98 -10.57 4.25 19.77
CA VAL A 98 -10.28 2.82 19.59
C VAL A 98 -11.55 2.09 19.12
N ALA A 99 -12.69 2.36 19.75
CA ALA A 99 -13.99 1.80 19.32
C ALA A 99 -14.28 2.11 17.85
N LYS A 100 -14.16 3.39 17.45
CA LYS A 100 -14.45 3.86 16.10
C LYS A 100 -13.53 3.23 15.06
N GLU A 101 -12.22 3.18 15.33
CA GLU A 101 -11.26 2.63 14.38
C GLU A 101 -11.32 1.09 14.28
N CYS A 102 -11.72 0.40 15.34
CA CYS A 102 -11.94 -1.04 15.32
C CYS A 102 -13.31 -1.42 14.72
N GLY A 103 -14.21 -0.45 14.53
CA GLY A 103 -15.53 -0.63 13.98
C GLY A 103 -16.56 -1.12 15.00
N PHE A 104 -16.35 -0.84 16.29
CA PHE A 104 -17.24 -1.20 17.39
C PHE A 104 -18.06 0.00 17.89
N THR A 105 -18.13 1.09 17.12
CA THR A 105 -19.10 2.18 17.35
C THR A 105 -20.44 1.95 16.63
N SER A 106 -20.46 1.04 15.66
CA SER A 106 -21.64 0.66 14.90
C SER A 106 -21.43 -0.70 14.25
N LEU A 107 -22.50 -1.37 13.84
CA LEU A 107 -22.43 -2.54 12.99
C LEU A 107 -22.16 -2.10 11.53
N SER A 108 -21.12 -2.68 10.90
CA SER A 108 -20.81 -2.46 9.48
C SER A 108 -20.81 -3.78 8.72
N ILE A 109 -21.87 -4.02 7.95
CA ILE A 109 -21.98 -5.16 7.04
C ILE A 109 -21.68 -4.67 5.62
N ARG A 110 -20.75 -5.34 4.93
CA ARG A 110 -20.35 -4.96 3.57
C ARG A 110 -20.22 -6.16 2.67
N ILE A 111 -20.88 -6.10 1.51
CA ILE A 111 -20.60 -7.00 0.40
C ILE A 111 -19.31 -6.52 -0.27
N VAL A 112 -18.34 -7.42 -0.38
CA VAL A 112 -16.99 -7.18 -0.89
C VAL A 112 -16.64 -8.21 -1.95
N LYS A 113 -15.72 -7.84 -2.85
CA LYS A 113 -15.18 -8.78 -3.86
C LYS A 113 -14.34 -9.88 -3.22
N GLU A 114 -13.53 -9.52 -2.22
CA GLU A 114 -12.62 -10.41 -1.52
C GLU A 114 -12.74 -10.15 -0.02
N LEU A 115 -12.84 -11.22 0.79
CA LEU A 115 -12.93 -11.12 2.24
C LEU A 115 -11.72 -10.39 2.86
N VAL A 116 -10.54 -10.69 2.30
CA VAL A 116 -9.30 -9.98 2.53
C VAL A 116 -8.67 -9.70 1.17
N THR A 117 -8.39 -8.43 0.89
CA THR A 117 -7.88 -8.01 -0.43
C THR A 117 -6.47 -8.52 -0.65
N LEU A 118 -6.30 -9.54 -1.49
CA LEU A 118 -5.02 -10.19 -1.76
C LEU A 118 -4.11 -9.32 -2.62
N SER A 119 -4.68 -8.58 -3.57
CA SER A 119 -3.89 -7.74 -4.47
C SER A 119 -4.56 -6.39 -4.71
N SER A 120 -3.74 -5.33 -4.74
CA SER A 120 -4.19 -3.98 -5.09
C SER A 120 -4.59 -3.86 -6.56
N CYS A 121 -4.12 -4.80 -7.40
CA CYS A 121 -4.47 -4.92 -8.81
C CYS A 121 -5.16 -6.27 -9.07
N PRO A 122 -6.14 -6.36 -9.98
CA PRO A 122 -6.69 -7.65 -10.36
C PRO A 122 -5.56 -8.57 -10.86
N LEU A 123 -5.38 -9.71 -10.20
CA LEU A 123 -4.51 -10.77 -10.71
C LEU A 123 -5.09 -11.28 -12.03
N GLN A 124 -4.23 -11.65 -12.98
CA GLN A 124 -4.67 -12.20 -14.26
C GLN A 124 -5.52 -13.47 -14.07
N LYS A 125 -5.17 -14.27 -13.04
CA LYS A 125 -5.98 -15.34 -12.48
C LYS A 125 -5.92 -15.23 -10.95
N SER A 126 -7.07 -15.08 -10.29
CA SER A 126 -7.13 -15.15 -8.83
C SER A 126 -6.85 -16.58 -8.37
N PRO A 127 -6.07 -16.79 -7.29
CA PRO A 127 -5.86 -18.12 -6.75
C PRO A 127 -7.17 -18.69 -6.23
N GLU A 128 -7.36 -19.99 -6.44
CA GLU A 128 -8.53 -20.72 -5.99
C GLU A 128 -8.31 -21.21 -4.56
N ILE A 129 -9.31 -21.05 -3.70
CA ILE A 129 -9.23 -21.47 -2.30
C ILE A 129 -8.99 -22.98 -2.14
N SER A 130 -9.47 -23.78 -3.09
CA SER A 130 -9.20 -25.23 -3.19
C SER A 130 -7.71 -25.55 -3.31
N ASN A 131 -6.90 -24.57 -3.74
CA ASN A 131 -5.46 -24.68 -3.84
C ASN A 131 -4.73 -24.12 -2.61
N ALA A 132 -5.42 -23.81 -1.51
CA ALA A 132 -4.77 -23.37 -0.26
C ALA A 132 -3.79 -24.42 0.28
N GLY A 133 -2.81 -23.98 1.06
CA GLY A 133 -1.83 -24.85 1.71
C GLY A 133 -2.47 -25.75 2.76
N LYS A 134 -1.78 -26.83 3.13
CA LYS A 134 -2.26 -27.78 4.13
C LYS A 134 -2.33 -27.11 5.50
N HIS A 135 -3.48 -27.20 6.17
CA HIS A 135 -3.63 -26.73 7.54
C HIS A 135 -2.89 -27.67 8.51
N LEU A 136 -2.14 -27.07 9.43
CA LEU A 136 -1.54 -27.73 10.59
C LEU A 136 -2.17 -27.15 11.85
N SER A 137 -2.62 -28.00 12.76
CA SER A 137 -3.01 -27.59 14.12
C SER A 137 -1.84 -26.91 14.84
N ALA A 138 -2.13 -26.19 15.94
CA ALA A 138 -1.08 -25.56 16.73
C ALA A 138 -0.01 -26.56 17.20
N VAL A 139 -0.41 -27.77 17.62
CA VAL A 139 0.50 -28.82 18.09
C VAL A 139 1.34 -29.38 16.94
N GLU A 140 0.74 -29.66 15.79
CA GLU A 140 1.48 -30.13 14.60
C GLU A 140 2.49 -29.07 14.13
N PHE A 141 2.06 -27.81 14.06
CA PHE A 141 2.92 -26.69 13.66
C PHE A 141 4.11 -26.53 14.62
N HIS A 142 3.86 -26.61 15.94
CA HIS A 142 4.92 -26.57 16.95
C HIS A 142 5.87 -27.76 16.82
N SER A 143 5.33 -28.96 16.62
CA SER A 143 6.13 -30.19 16.47
C SER A 143 7.06 -30.11 15.27
N VAL A 144 6.54 -29.64 14.13
CA VAL A 144 7.36 -29.41 12.93
C VAL A 144 8.49 -28.43 13.22
N LEU A 145 8.23 -27.32 13.92
CA LEU A 145 9.26 -26.34 14.27
C LEU A 145 10.29 -26.88 15.28
N HIS A 146 9.88 -27.79 16.15
CA HIS A 146 10.74 -28.42 17.15
C HIS A 146 11.65 -29.51 16.56
N ASN A 147 11.15 -30.29 15.61
CA ASN A 147 11.83 -31.50 15.11
C ASN A 147 12.71 -31.28 13.88
N ILE A 148 13.04 -30.02 13.56
CA ILE A 148 13.80 -29.68 12.37
C ILE A 148 15.20 -30.28 12.44
N GLY A 149 15.59 -31.00 11.39
CA GLY A 149 16.85 -31.74 11.30
C GLY A 149 16.74 -33.21 11.71
N ASN A 150 15.61 -33.64 12.27
CA ASN A 150 15.35 -35.06 12.56
C ASN A 150 14.58 -35.69 11.37
N THR A 151 15.17 -36.71 10.75
CA THR A 151 14.63 -37.46 9.60
C THR A 151 13.35 -38.26 9.88
N GLN A 152 12.77 -38.15 11.08
CA GLN A 152 11.58 -38.90 11.49
C GLN A 152 10.27 -38.11 11.44
N ASP A 153 10.28 -36.81 11.12
CA ASP A 153 9.03 -36.05 11.09
C ASP A 153 8.20 -36.40 9.83
N LYS A 154 7.09 -37.11 10.03
CA LYS A 154 6.21 -37.60 8.95
C LYS A 154 5.17 -36.57 8.51
N LEU A 155 5.06 -35.43 9.19
CA LEU A 155 3.98 -34.46 8.96
C LEU A 155 4.17 -33.63 7.68
N ILE A 156 5.43 -33.40 7.29
CA ILE A 156 5.83 -32.61 6.14
C ILE A 156 6.81 -33.45 5.29
N PRO A 157 6.66 -33.46 3.95
CA PRO A 157 7.56 -34.20 3.07
C PRO A 157 8.99 -33.65 3.15
N SER A 158 9.98 -34.51 2.95
CA SER A 158 11.37 -34.08 2.78
C SER A 158 11.47 -33.17 1.55
N SER A 159 11.96 -31.94 1.75
CA SER A 159 12.18 -30.97 0.68
C SER A 159 13.65 -30.95 0.26
N SER A 160 13.93 -30.42 -0.93
CA SER A 160 15.30 -30.28 -1.44
C SER A 160 16.09 -29.19 -0.71
N ASN A 161 15.42 -28.14 -0.21
CA ASN A 161 16.07 -26.92 0.27
C ASN A 161 15.82 -26.63 1.77
N GLY A 162 14.93 -27.39 2.44
CA GLY A 162 14.61 -27.24 3.86
C GLY A 162 13.25 -26.61 4.16
N ILE A 163 13.15 -25.96 5.31
CA ILE A 163 11.92 -25.34 5.82
C ILE A 163 12.14 -23.82 5.92
N VAL A 164 11.14 -23.04 5.50
CA VAL A 164 11.08 -21.60 5.74
C VAL A 164 9.78 -21.24 6.43
N LEU A 165 9.84 -20.27 7.32
CA LEU A 165 8.68 -19.76 8.05
C LEU A 165 8.34 -18.36 7.51
N MET A 166 7.08 -18.08 7.24
CA MET A 166 6.66 -16.84 6.58
C MET A 166 5.55 -16.13 7.35
N ASP A 167 5.82 -14.89 7.76
CA ASP A 167 4.85 -14.02 8.40
C ASP A 167 3.99 -13.32 7.33
N ALA A 168 2.72 -13.70 7.21
CA ALA A 168 1.81 -13.11 6.22
C ALA A 168 1.15 -11.81 6.72
N ARG A 169 1.68 -11.20 7.79
CA ARG A 169 1.12 -10.01 8.43
C ARG A 169 1.79 -8.71 7.97
N ASN A 170 1.19 -7.58 8.33
CA ASN A 170 1.79 -6.29 8.11
C ASN A 170 2.91 -6.04 9.14
N LEU A 171 3.89 -5.22 8.77
CA LEU A 171 5.07 -4.94 9.60
C LEU A 171 4.71 -4.47 11.02
N TYR A 172 3.67 -3.65 11.18
CA TYR A 172 3.27 -3.19 12.51
C TYR A 172 2.80 -4.32 13.44
N GLU A 173 2.31 -5.43 12.87
CA GLU A 173 1.90 -6.63 13.62
C GLU A 173 3.13 -7.45 14.00
N THR A 174 4.05 -7.66 13.05
CA THR A 174 5.32 -8.37 13.26
C THR A 174 6.23 -7.70 14.28
N ARG A 175 6.21 -6.36 14.33
CA ARG A 175 7.04 -5.54 15.21
C ARG A 175 6.83 -5.83 16.70
N ILE A 176 5.61 -6.21 17.11
CA ILE A 176 5.28 -6.43 18.53
C ILE A 176 5.26 -7.90 18.93
N GLY A 177 5.24 -8.81 17.96
CA GLY A 177 5.33 -10.24 18.23
C GLY A 177 5.45 -11.05 16.97
N LYS A 178 6.27 -12.10 16.97
CA LYS A 178 6.52 -12.97 15.82
C LYS A 178 7.04 -14.34 16.27
N PHE A 179 7.00 -15.31 15.37
CA PHE A 179 7.66 -16.59 15.61
C PHE A 179 9.19 -16.41 15.54
N TYR A 180 9.86 -16.95 16.55
CA TYR A 180 11.31 -17.00 16.64
C TYR A 180 11.75 -18.44 16.81
N THR A 181 12.55 -18.91 15.86
CA THR A 181 13.06 -20.28 15.79
C THR A 181 14.56 -20.22 15.50
N PRO A 182 15.41 -20.93 16.25
CA PRO A 182 16.87 -20.85 16.06
C PRO A 182 17.35 -21.45 14.73
N ASN A 183 16.61 -22.42 14.18
CA ASN A 183 17.05 -23.23 13.04
C ASN A 183 16.19 -23.05 11.78
N VAL A 184 15.26 -22.08 11.77
CA VAL A 184 14.43 -21.76 10.59
C VAL A 184 14.54 -20.29 10.32
N GLU A 185 14.76 -19.96 9.06
CA GLU A 185 14.62 -18.59 8.60
C GLU A 185 13.15 -18.17 8.66
N THR A 186 12.85 -17.17 9.49
CA THR A 186 11.57 -16.46 9.45
C THR A 186 11.67 -15.33 8.42
N LEU A 187 11.02 -15.53 7.28
CA LEU A 187 10.80 -14.54 6.25
C LEU A 187 9.76 -13.51 6.74
N ASP A 188 10.23 -12.28 6.98
CA ASP A 188 9.40 -11.11 7.25
C ASP A 188 9.30 -10.26 5.98
N PRO A 189 8.13 -10.22 5.32
CA PRO A 189 7.94 -9.43 4.11
C PRO A 189 8.06 -7.91 4.30
N GLU A 190 8.07 -7.42 5.54
CA GLU A 190 8.04 -5.99 5.88
C GLU A 190 6.92 -5.21 5.14
N ILE A 191 5.77 -5.85 4.85
CA ILE A 191 4.69 -5.23 4.07
C ILE A 191 3.86 -4.24 4.89
N ARG A 192 3.35 -3.19 4.24
CA ARG A 192 2.50 -2.19 4.90
C ARG A 192 1.04 -2.63 4.99
N GLN A 193 0.61 -3.38 3.99
CA GLN A 193 -0.74 -3.88 3.82
C GLN A 193 -0.65 -5.26 3.14
N TYR A 194 -1.58 -6.15 3.48
CA TYR A 194 -1.62 -7.52 2.98
C TYR A 194 -1.62 -7.61 1.44
N SER A 195 -2.20 -6.61 0.76
CA SER A 195 -2.24 -6.53 -0.69
C SER A 195 -0.87 -6.31 -1.37
N ASP A 196 0.18 -6.07 -0.59
CA ASP A 196 1.56 -5.98 -1.08
C ASP A 196 2.27 -7.35 -1.02
N LEU A 197 1.68 -8.34 -0.32
CA LEU A 197 2.27 -9.67 -0.12
C LEU A 197 2.54 -10.42 -1.44
N PRO A 198 1.62 -10.47 -2.43
CA PRO A 198 1.91 -11.15 -3.69
C PRO A 198 3.14 -10.62 -4.39
N SER A 199 3.32 -9.29 -4.44
CA SER A 199 4.49 -8.68 -5.05
C SER A 199 5.77 -9.01 -4.30
N TRP A 200 5.73 -9.12 -2.96
CA TRP A 200 6.87 -9.59 -2.19
C TRP A 200 7.19 -11.06 -2.52
N ILE A 201 6.19 -11.94 -2.58
CA ILE A 201 6.34 -13.35 -2.96
C ILE A 201 6.95 -13.47 -4.37
N ASP A 202 6.46 -12.67 -5.32
CA ASP A 202 6.97 -12.67 -6.69
C ASP A 202 8.45 -12.27 -6.74
N ASN A 203 8.84 -11.26 -5.98
CA ASN A 203 10.21 -10.75 -5.92
C ASN A 203 11.18 -11.60 -5.06
N ASN A 204 10.67 -12.59 -4.31
CA ASN A 204 11.46 -13.46 -3.44
C ASN A 204 11.15 -14.95 -3.71
N SER A 205 10.75 -15.26 -4.95
CA SER A 205 10.31 -16.60 -5.35
C SER A 205 11.41 -17.66 -5.17
N GLU A 206 12.68 -17.27 -5.29
CA GLU A 206 13.87 -18.09 -5.05
C GLU A 206 14.00 -18.56 -3.59
N LYS A 207 13.58 -17.74 -2.62
CA LYS A 207 13.57 -18.13 -1.19
C LYS A 207 12.48 -19.14 -0.85
N LEU A 208 11.49 -19.25 -1.72
CA LEU A 208 10.31 -20.09 -1.51
C LEU A 208 10.36 -21.38 -2.33
N ARG A 209 10.93 -21.32 -3.54
CA ARG A 209 10.97 -22.47 -4.46
C ARG A 209 11.80 -23.63 -3.88
N GLY A 210 11.22 -24.81 -3.88
CA GLY A 210 11.84 -26.05 -3.37
C GLY A 210 11.85 -26.19 -1.85
N ASN A 211 11.38 -25.18 -1.12
CA ASN A 211 11.26 -25.20 0.34
C ASN A 211 9.89 -25.70 0.79
N ASN A 212 9.84 -26.21 2.02
CA ASN A 212 8.60 -26.37 2.77
C ASN A 212 8.25 -25.03 3.43
N ILE A 213 7.15 -24.41 3.01
CA ILE A 213 6.78 -23.06 3.43
C ILE A 213 5.73 -23.16 4.52
N LEU A 214 6.08 -22.85 5.76
CA LEU A 214 5.14 -22.70 6.86
C LEU A 214 4.67 -21.24 6.93
N MET A 215 3.37 -21.00 6.92
CA MET A 215 2.80 -19.66 6.96
C MET A 215 1.94 -19.46 8.20
N TYR A 216 1.96 -18.24 8.73
CA TYR A 216 1.05 -17.85 9.80
C TYR A 216 0.57 -16.40 9.64
N CYS A 217 -0.57 -16.11 10.28
CA CYS A 217 -1.05 -14.76 10.51
C CYS A 217 -1.88 -14.73 11.81
N THR A 218 -2.49 -13.61 12.16
CA THR A 218 -3.25 -13.45 13.43
C THR A 218 -4.30 -14.54 13.65
N GLY A 219 -5.18 -14.77 12.67
CA GLY A 219 -6.36 -15.62 12.82
C GLY A 219 -6.58 -16.66 11.71
N GLY A 220 -5.64 -16.80 10.78
CA GLY A 220 -5.67 -17.79 9.68
C GLY A 220 -6.06 -17.24 8.31
N ILE A 221 -7.07 -16.35 8.23
CA ILE A 221 -7.72 -15.96 6.96
C ILE A 221 -6.80 -15.45 5.84
N ARG A 222 -5.69 -14.78 6.17
CA ARG A 222 -4.71 -14.31 5.18
C ARG A 222 -3.93 -15.46 4.56
N CYS A 223 -3.56 -16.46 5.37
CA CYS A 223 -2.79 -17.59 4.88
C CYS A 223 -3.57 -18.41 3.86
N GLU A 224 -4.89 -18.43 3.92
CA GLU A 224 -5.73 -19.14 2.96
C GLU A 224 -5.45 -18.73 1.50
N MET A 225 -5.59 -17.43 1.22
CA MET A 225 -5.37 -16.91 -0.13
C MET A 225 -3.89 -16.76 -0.46
N ALA A 226 -3.04 -16.45 0.52
CA ALA A 226 -1.60 -16.32 0.31
C ALA A 226 -0.94 -17.66 -0.03
N SER A 227 -1.31 -18.74 0.67
CA SER A 227 -0.81 -20.09 0.39
C SER A 227 -1.32 -20.60 -0.95
N ALA A 228 -2.59 -20.34 -1.28
CA ALA A 228 -3.14 -20.63 -2.60
C ALA A 228 -2.41 -19.87 -3.72
N TYR A 229 -2.03 -18.62 -3.47
CA TYR A 229 -1.22 -17.82 -4.39
C TYR A 229 0.16 -18.44 -4.63
N ILE A 230 0.87 -18.82 -3.56
CA ILE A 230 2.18 -19.48 -3.68
C ILE A 230 2.05 -20.78 -4.48
N ARG A 231 1.13 -21.67 -4.11
CA ARG A 231 0.90 -22.94 -4.82
C ARG A 231 0.51 -22.74 -6.28
N SER A 232 -0.16 -21.63 -6.62
CA SER A 232 -0.55 -21.34 -8.01
C SER A 232 0.64 -21.07 -8.95
N LYS A 233 1.84 -20.83 -8.40
CA LYS A 233 3.08 -20.66 -9.18
C LYS A 233 3.59 -21.96 -9.82
N GLY A 234 3.05 -23.12 -9.42
CA GLY A 234 3.37 -24.41 -10.03
C GLY A 234 4.64 -25.04 -9.48
N ALA A 235 5.45 -25.63 -10.37
CA ALA A 235 6.55 -26.51 -10.02
C ALA A 235 7.54 -25.89 -9.01
N GLY A 236 7.74 -26.57 -7.88
CA GLY A 236 8.59 -26.14 -6.78
C GLY A 236 7.91 -25.27 -5.72
N PHE A 237 6.60 -25.02 -5.79
CA PHE A 237 5.83 -24.27 -4.80
C PHE A 237 4.69 -25.08 -4.17
N GLU A 238 4.72 -26.40 -4.29
CA GLU A 238 3.64 -27.29 -3.89
C GLU A 238 3.53 -27.41 -2.35
N ASN A 239 4.67 -27.37 -1.67
CA ASN A 239 4.81 -27.64 -0.25
C ASN A 239 4.54 -26.41 0.62
N VAL A 240 3.26 -26.02 0.71
CA VAL A 240 2.83 -24.91 1.57
C VAL A 240 1.92 -25.41 2.69
N PHE A 241 2.26 -25.02 3.91
CA PHE A 241 1.57 -25.38 5.15
C PHE A 241 1.17 -24.10 5.87
N GLN A 242 0.05 -24.12 6.58
CA GLN A 242 -0.46 -22.94 7.28
C GLN A 242 -1.00 -23.28 8.66
N LEU A 243 -0.73 -22.40 9.63
CA LEU A 243 -1.21 -22.53 11.00
C LEU A 243 -2.73 -22.37 11.07
N TYR A 244 -3.44 -23.46 11.36
CA TYR A 244 -4.89 -23.48 11.51
C TYR A 244 -5.32 -22.57 12.66
N GLY A 245 -6.25 -21.66 12.39
CA GLY A 245 -6.72 -20.67 13.35
C GLY A 245 -5.70 -19.57 13.70
N GLY A 246 -4.50 -19.58 13.09
CA GLY A 246 -3.47 -18.56 13.24
C GLY A 246 -2.82 -18.51 14.62
N ILE A 247 -2.09 -17.41 14.88
CA ILE A 247 -1.40 -17.15 16.14
C ILE A 247 -2.36 -17.24 17.33
N GLN A 248 -3.62 -16.84 17.15
CA GLN A 248 -4.67 -16.92 18.17
C GLN A 248 -4.80 -18.34 18.75
N ARG A 249 -5.07 -19.35 17.90
CA ARG A 249 -5.19 -20.75 18.36
C ARG A 249 -3.87 -21.32 18.87
N TYR A 250 -2.76 -20.84 18.33
CA TYR A 250 -1.44 -21.26 18.80
C TYR A 250 -1.16 -20.78 20.23
N LEU A 251 -1.47 -19.52 20.57
CA LEU A 251 -1.28 -18.99 21.92
C LEU A 251 -2.27 -19.58 22.93
N GLU A 252 -3.47 -19.98 22.50
CA GLU A 252 -4.40 -20.75 23.35
C GLU A 252 -3.82 -22.12 23.71
N GLN A 253 -3.14 -22.77 22.75
CA GLN A 253 -2.50 -24.08 22.95
C GLN A 253 -1.16 -24.00 23.71
N PHE A 254 -0.42 -22.90 23.53
CA PHE A 254 0.88 -22.61 24.14
C PHE A 254 0.83 -21.25 24.85
N PRO A 255 0.23 -21.15 26.05
CA PRO A 255 0.06 -19.88 26.76
C PRO A 255 1.37 -19.19 27.15
N ASP A 256 2.46 -19.96 27.28
CA ASP A 256 3.82 -19.45 27.51
C ASP A 256 4.46 -18.84 26.24
N GLY A 257 3.75 -18.90 25.12
CA GLY A 257 4.17 -18.40 23.81
C GLY A 257 4.86 -19.44 22.94
N GLY A 258 5.39 -20.55 23.47
CA GLY A 258 6.18 -21.51 22.69
C GLY A 258 7.23 -20.81 21.79
N PHE A 259 7.22 -21.07 20.47
CA PHE A 259 8.04 -20.34 19.49
C PHE A 259 7.57 -18.92 19.16
N PHE A 260 6.34 -18.52 19.49
CA PHE A 260 5.86 -17.15 19.30
C PHE A 260 6.33 -16.27 20.47
N LYS A 261 6.97 -15.14 20.17
CA LYS A 261 7.50 -14.20 21.15
C LYS A 261 6.82 -12.85 21.02
N GLY A 262 6.58 -12.17 22.14
CA GLY A 262 5.91 -10.86 22.19
C GLY A 262 4.38 -10.96 22.15
N LYS A 263 3.72 -9.96 21.58
CA LYS A 263 2.27 -9.81 21.54
C LYS A 263 1.68 -10.05 20.14
N ASN A 264 0.55 -10.72 20.07
CA ASN A 264 -0.23 -10.90 18.85
C ASN A 264 -1.13 -9.67 18.61
N PHE A 265 -0.87 -8.89 17.57
CA PHE A 265 -1.74 -7.78 17.19
C PHE A 265 -3.14 -8.27 16.78
N VAL A 266 -4.20 -7.68 17.34
CA VAL A 266 -5.60 -7.99 17.03
C VAL A 266 -6.35 -6.76 16.54
N PHE A 267 -7.38 -6.99 15.71
CA PHE A 267 -8.10 -5.93 15.00
C PHE A 267 -9.38 -5.48 15.74
N ASP A 268 -9.34 -5.54 17.06
CA ASP A 268 -10.37 -5.14 18.00
C ASP A 268 -9.77 -4.26 19.12
N HIS A 269 -10.59 -3.86 20.10
CA HIS A 269 -10.19 -2.88 21.11
C HIS A 269 -9.07 -3.35 22.04
N ARG A 270 -8.77 -4.66 22.09
CA ARG A 270 -7.63 -5.16 22.86
C ARG A 270 -6.31 -4.74 22.25
N VAL A 271 -6.29 -4.42 20.94
CA VAL A 271 -5.13 -3.99 20.13
C VAL A 271 -4.05 -5.05 19.98
N SER A 272 -3.71 -5.76 21.05
CA SER A 272 -2.81 -6.91 21.05
C SER A 272 -3.11 -7.84 22.23
N VAL A 273 -2.87 -9.13 22.06
CA VAL A 273 -2.96 -10.15 23.12
C VAL A 273 -1.60 -10.79 23.27
N GLY A 274 -1.03 -10.77 24.48
CA GLY A 274 0.26 -11.38 24.78
C GLY A 274 0.14 -12.81 25.27
N SER A 275 1.24 -13.56 25.15
CA SER A 275 1.46 -14.75 25.98
C SER A 275 1.78 -14.36 27.42
N SER A 276 1.88 -15.34 28.32
CA SER A 276 2.43 -15.17 29.68
C SER A 276 3.87 -14.66 29.68
N ASP A 277 4.60 -14.84 28.57
CA ASP A 277 5.91 -14.22 28.34
C ASP A 277 5.78 -12.71 28.16
N SER A 278 6.29 -11.94 29.13
CA SER A 278 6.25 -10.48 29.16
C SER A 278 7.35 -9.79 28.35
N ARG A 279 8.14 -10.55 27.58
CA ARG A 279 9.20 -9.97 26.74
C ARG A 279 8.63 -9.02 25.69
N ILE A 280 9.13 -7.78 25.75
CA ILE A 280 8.81 -6.73 24.79
C ILE A 280 9.77 -6.83 23.61
N LEU A 281 9.25 -7.19 22.43
CA LEU A 281 10.04 -7.22 21.19
C LEU A 281 10.09 -5.86 20.48
N GLY A 282 9.02 -5.08 20.60
CA GLY A 282 8.90 -3.79 19.96
C GLY A 282 9.83 -2.75 20.59
N THR A 283 10.17 -1.72 19.82
CA THR A 283 10.91 -0.57 20.31
C THR A 283 10.22 0.72 19.90
N CYS A 284 10.38 1.74 20.72
CA CYS A 284 9.95 3.10 20.39
C CYS A 284 10.71 3.59 19.14
N LEU A 285 9.99 4.12 18.16
CA LEU A 285 10.52 4.63 16.91
C LEU A 285 11.55 5.76 17.07
N LEU A 286 11.52 6.47 18.20
CA LEU A 286 12.32 7.67 18.46
C LEU A 286 13.51 7.38 19.39
N CYS A 287 13.27 6.83 20.57
CA CYS A 287 14.32 6.58 21.56
C CYS A 287 14.84 5.14 21.60
N ASN A 288 14.26 4.22 20.80
CA ASN A 288 14.55 2.79 20.78
C ASN A 288 14.33 2.04 22.11
N SER A 289 13.72 2.68 23.12
CA SER A 289 13.35 1.98 24.36
C SER A 289 12.37 0.84 24.06
N PRO A 290 12.43 -0.30 24.77
CA PRO A 290 11.45 -1.37 24.63
C PRO A 290 10.02 -0.81 24.79
N PHE A 291 9.18 -1.02 23.78
CA PHE A 291 7.80 -0.54 23.77
C PHE A 291 6.99 -1.30 22.70
N ASP A 292 5.80 -1.80 23.05
CA ASP A 292 4.97 -2.61 22.16
C ASP A 292 3.47 -2.25 22.19
N ASP A 293 3.13 -1.10 22.78
CA ASP A 293 1.75 -0.64 22.91
C ASP A 293 1.32 0.30 21.77
N TYR A 294 0.25 -0.07 21.06
CA TYR A 294 -0.38 0.74 20.00
C TYR A 294 -1.65 1.48 20.44
N SER A 295 -1.99 1.51 21.73
CA SER A 295 -3.19 2.16 22.27
C SER A 295 -3.28 3.64 21.87
N SER A 296 -2.13 4.31 21.72
CA SER A 296 -2.05 5.69 21.24
C SER A 296 -2.40 5.87 19.76
N ARG A 297 -2.39 4.78 19.00
CA ARG A 297 -2.70 4.75 17.56
C ARG A 297 -1.87 5.75 16.75
N SER A 298 -0.62 5.97 17.19
CA SER A 298 0.38 6.78 16.48
C SER A 298 0.63 6.21 15.10
N ARG A 299 0.75 7.10 14.12
CA ARG A 299 0.83 6.72 12.69
C ARG A 299 1.94 7.47 12.01
N CYS A 300 2.56 6.80 11.05
CA CYS A 300 3.48 7.45 10.15
C CYS A 300 2.77 8.55 9.34
N THR A 301 3.38 9.72 9.24
CA THR A 301 2.87 10.88 8.50
C THR A 301 2.60 10.56 7.04
N TYR A 302 3.50 9.82 6.38
CA TYR A 302 3.39 9.51 4.95
C TYR A 302 2.43 8.35 4.66
N CYS A 303 2.74 7.16 5.18
CA CYS A 303 2.01 5.94 4.82
C CYS A 303 0.82 5.62 5.75
N ARG A 304 0.70 6.30 6.89
CA ARG A 304 -0.32 6.05 7.94
C ARG A 304 -0.26 4.67 8.60
N MET A 305 0.78 3.87 8.35
CA MET A 305 1.06 2.65 9.09
C MET A 305 1.24 2.96 10.58
N LEU A 306 0.74 2.08 11.45
CA LEU A 306 0.94 2.20 12.90
C LEU A 306 2.43 2.16 13.26
N VAL A 307 2.83 3.02 14.18
CA VAL A 307 4.19 3.13 14.70
C VAL A 307 4.17 3.13 16.22
N LEU A 308 5.24 2.58 16.82
CA LEU A 308 5.41 2.51 18.26
C LEU A 308 6.08 3.79 18.75
N VAL A 309 5.40 4.53 19.61
CA VAL A 309 5.93 5.75 20.24
C VAL A 309 5.56 5.69 21.71
N CYS A 310 6.58 5.51 22.56
CA CYS A 310 6.41 5.45 24.00
C CYS A 310 5.87 6.77 24.55
N ASP A 311 5.29 6.73 25.74
CA ASP A 311 4.62 7.90 26.33
C ASP A 311 5.59 9.08 26.54
N ASN A 312 6.86 8.80 26.85
CA ASN A 312 7.90 9.83 27.01
C ASN A 312 8.27 10.54 25.69
N CYS A 313 8.10 9.89 24.55
CA CYS A 313 8.39 10.47 23.23
C CYS A 313 7.15 11.03 22.55
N ARG A 314 5.98 10.94 23.21
CA ARG A 314 4.73 11.39 22.63
C ARG A 314 4.53 12.87 22.92
N GLU A 315 4.71 13.68 21.89
CA GLU A 315 4.41 15.11 21.93
C GLU A 315 3.13 15.43 21.16
N LYS A 316 2.46 16.52 21.55
CA LYS A 316 1.35 17.09 20.76
C LYS A 316 1.92 17.56 19.42
N ASP A 317 1.26 17.17 18.32
CA ASP A 317 1.59 17.56 16.94
C ASP A 317 2.90 17.03 16.33
N SER A 318 3.51 16.01 16.94
CA SER A 318 4.71 15.37 16.39
C SER A 318 4.46 14.53 15.14
N SER A 319 5.34 14.72 14.14
CA SER A 319 5.30 13.98 12.88
C SER A 319 6.19 12.74 12.95
N TYR A 320 5.60 11.55 12.82
CA TYR A 320 6.33 10.29 12.90
C TYR A 320 6.64 9.71 11.51
N VAL A 321 7.86 9.25 11.28
CA VAL A 321 8.26 8.61 10.02
C VAL A 321 8.69 7.17 10.31
N CYS A 322 7.88 6.20 9.86
CA CYS A 322 8.19 4.77 10.04
C CYS A 322 9.50 4.38 9.35
N GLU A 323 10.08 3.27 9.81
CA GLU A 323 11.31 2.67 9.32
C GLU A 323 11.29 2.45 7.80
N LEU A 324 10.17 2.00 7.23
CA LEU A 324 10.07 1.78 5.78
C LEU A 324 10.04 3.09 4.99
N CYS A 325 9.41 4.14 5.53
CA CYS A 325 9.48 5.47 4.89
C CYS A 325 10.89 6.03 5.04
N ARG A 326 11.51 5.88 6.22
CA ARG A 326 12.84 6.38 6.52
C ARG A 326 13.92 5.68 5.69
N LYS A 327 13.90 4.35 5.54
CA LYS A 327 14.80 3.59 4.64
C LYS A 327 14.72 4.11 3.20
N ASN A 328 13.51 4.42 2.74
CA ASN A 328 13.29 5.01 1.42
C ASN A 328 13.69 6.51 1.33
N SER A 329 13.89 7.19 2.47
CA SER A 329 14.33 8.59 2.57
C SER A 329 15.81 8.78 2.94
N LEU A 330 16.48 7.76 3.51
CA LEU A 330 17.87 7.78 3.99
C LEU A 330 18.93 7.52 2.91
N CYS A 331 18.55 7.40 1.63
CA CYS A 331 19.48 7.61 0.52
C CYS A 331 19.92 9.09 0.37
N ILE A 332 19.54 9.98 1.29
CA ILE A 332 19.87 11.42 1.25
C ILE A 332 20.05 11.92 2.70
N GLN A 333 21.30 12.04 3.17
CA GLN A 333 21.63 12.66 4.46
C GLN A 333 21.52 14.20 4.38
N PRO A 334 21.03 14.90 5.41
CA PRO A 334 21.01 16.36 5.49
C PRO A 334 22.18 16.91 6.33
N THR A 335 22.98 17.82 5.78
CA THR A 335 23.90 18.67 6.56
C THR A 335 23.12 19.77 7.28
N SER A 336 23.44 19.94 8.56
CA SER A 336 22.91 20.95 9.47
C SER A 336 23.16 22.37 8.96
N ALA A 337 22.10 23.16 8.79
CA ALA A 337 22.20 24.60 8.57
C ALA A 337 21.87 25.32 9.89
N THR A 338 22.86 26.09 10.32
CA THR A 338 22.86 27.13 11.35
C THR A 338 21.76 28.16 11.15
N GLU A 339 21.31 28.68 12.28
CA GLU A 339 20.42 29.81 12.48
C GLU A 339 20.75 31.00 11.57
N PHE A 340 19.73 31.50 10.86
CA PHE A 340 19.64 32.91 10.52
C PHE A 340 18.20 33.37 10.67
N ASP A 341 18.05 34.21 11.69
CA ASP A 341 16.96 35.13 11.94
C ASP A 341 16.77 36.08 10.75
N ASN A 342 15.51 36.33 10.37
CA ASN A 342 15.07 37.64 9.89
C ASN A 342 13.53 37.65 9.76
N SER A 343 12.96 38.37 10.72
CA SER A 343 11.63 38.94 10.77
C SER A 343 11.33 39.86 9.58
N VAL A 344 10.14 39.69 8.99
CA VAL A 344 9.37 40.78 8.37
C VAL A 344 7.87 40.47 8.52
N GLU A 345 7.19 41.30 9.31
CA GLU A 345 5.72 41.45 9.37
C GLU A 345 5.20 42.36 8.23
N ILE A 346 3.86 42.45 8.14
CA ILE A 346 2.98 43.36 7.35
C ILE A 346 2.27 42.59 6.21
N SER A 347 0.94 42.58 6.05
CA SER A 347 -0.22 43.06 6.82
C SER A 347 -1.50 42.52 6.16
N GLU A 348 -2.57 42.39 6.94
CA GLU A 348 -3.96 42.14 6.52
C GLU A 348 -4.55 43.25 5.63
N VAL A 349 -5.37 42.89 4.63
CA VAL A 349 -6.74 43.36 4.28
C VAL A 349 -7.17 42.59 2.99
N ALA A 350 -8.41 42.25 2.64
CA ALA A 350 -9.76 42.43 3.18
C ALA A 350 -10.67 41.37 2.52
N GLU A 351 -11.73 40.93 3.20
CA GLU A 351 -12.91 40.32 2.59
C GLU A 351 -13.65 41.33 1.70
N LEU A 352 -14.33 40.86 0.65
CA LEU A 352 -15.72 41.25 0.29
C LEU A 352 -16.25 40.50 -0.94
N GLU A 353 -17.29 39.72 -0.66
CA GLU A 353 -18.62 39.64 -1.29
C GLU A 353 -18.86 39.32 -2.78
N ALA A 354 -19.95 38.56 -2.92
CA ALA A 354 -20.58 38.03 -4.12
C ALA A 354 -21.30 39.09 -4.95
N VAL A 355 -21.25 38.94 -6.27
CA VAL A 355 -22.15 39.64 -7.20
C VAL A 355 -22.74 38.64 -8.18
N SER A 356 -24.07 38.59 -8.19
CA SER A 356 -24.92 37.93 -9.17
C SER A 356 -24.96 38.74 -10.47
N THR A 357 -24.88 38.08 -11.62
CA THR A 357 -25.52 38.57 -12.85
C THR A 357 -26.00 37.39 -13.69
N SER A 358 -27.24 37.51 -14.15
CA SER A 358 -27.91 36.59 -15.03
C SER A 358 -27.57 36.96 -16.47
N ASP A 359 -27.31 35.98 -17.32
CA ASP A 359 -27.76 36.05 -18.71
C ASP A 359 -27.94 34.64 -19.30
N ARG A 360 -29.16 34.42 -19.80
CA ARG A 360 -29.66 33.15 -20.33
C ARG A 360 -29.32 33.07 -21.82
N ILE A 361 -28.65 31.99 -22.23
CA ILE A 361 -28.72 31.48 -23.61
C ILE A 361 -29.23 30.04 -23.51
N ALA A 362 -30.38 29.77 -24.13
CA ALA A 362 -31.05 28.48 -24.12
C ALA A 362 -30.33 27.44 -25.01
N PRO A 363 -30.21 26.16 -24.59
CA PRO A 363 -29.73 25.09 -25.45
C PRO A 363 -30.88 24.43 -26.25
N PRO A 364 -30.62 23.92 -27.48
CA PRO A 364 -31.63 23.23 -28.26
C PRO A 364 -31.89 21.81 -27.74
N ALA A 365 -33.05 21.28 -28.15
CA ALA A 365 -33.83 20.21 -27.56
C ALA A 365 -33.16 18.82 -27.38
N LEU A 366 -33.73 18.10 -26.41
CA LEU A 366 -33.42 16.75 -25.96
C LEU A 366 -33.36 15.68 -27.06
N VAL A 367 -32.29 14.87 -27.01
CA VAL A 367 -32.33 13.46 -27.43
C VAL A 367 -32.14 12.62 -26.17
N SER A 368 -33.22 12.02 -25.69
CA SER A 368 -33.28 11.19 -24.49
C SER A 368 -32.83 9.76 -24.78
N GLY A 369 -31.63 9.43 -24.30
CA GLY A 369 -31.14 8.06 -24.07
C GLY A 369 -30.10 8.10 -22.94
N PRO A 370 -29.86 7.02 -22.19
CA PRO A 370 -28.86 7.01 -21.12
C PRO A 370 -27.45 7.10 -21.73
N ARG A 371 -26.94 8.32 -21.90
CA ARG A 371 -25.54 8.56 -22.28
C ARG A 371 -24.66 8.24 -21.07
N THR A 372 -24.02 7.08 -21.08
CA THR A 372 -22.87 6.84 -20.22
C THR A 372 -21.77 7.81 -20.63
N LEU A 373 -21.37 8.73 -19.74
CA LEU A 373 -20.25 9.65 -20.00
C LEU A 373 -18.99 8.81 -20.25
N ARG A 374 -18.36 8.99 -21.42
CA ARG A 374 -17.13 8.28 -21.78
C ARG A 374 -16.01 8.73 -20.83
N LYS A 375 -15.28 7.77 -20.25
CA LYS A 375 -14.10 8.07 -19.42
C LYS A 375 -12.98 8.66 -20.28
N LEU A 376 -12.26 9.63 -19.72
CA LEU A 376 -11.04 10.17 -20.33
C LEU A 376 -9.95 9.10 -20.35
N ARG A 377 -9.28 8.91 -21.48
CA ARG A 377 -8.10 8.02 -21.56
C ARG A 377 -6.83 8.84 -21.42
N ILE A 378 -6.04 8.56 -20.39
CA ILE A 378 -4.84 9.35 -20.07
C ILE A 378 -3.60 8.48 -20.19
N LEU A 379 -2.68 8.88 -21.06
CA LEU A 379 -1.38 8.21 -21.25
C LEU A 379 -0.42 8.61 -20.12
N CYS A 380 0.14 7.64 -19.40
CA CYS A 380 0.94 7.86 -18.19
C CYS A 380 2.43 7.54 -18.40
N LEU A 381 3.28 8.56 -18.27
CA LEU A 381 4.74 8.49 -18.42
C LEU A 381 5.43 8.46 -17.04
N HIS A 382 6.17 7.39 -16.76
CA HIS A 382 6.90 7.22 -15.49
C HIS A 382 8.15 8.14 -15.38
N GLY A 383 8.72 8.27 -14.19
CA GLY A 383 9.96 9.04 -13.96
C GLY A 383 11.24 8.29 -14.30
N PHE A 384 12.39 8.91 -14.07
CA PHE A 384 13.71 8.36 -14.36
C PHE A 384 13.99 7.05 -13.61
N ARG A 385 14.66 6.07 -14.26
CA ARG A 385 14.99 4.74 -13.72
C ARG A 385 13.78 4.01 -13.12
N GLN A 386 12.63 4.13 -13.76
CA GLN A 386 11.39 3.45 -13.40
C GLN A 386 10.86 2.63 -14.59
N ASN A 387 9.70 2.04 -14.41
CA ASN A 387 8.97 1.32 -15.43
C ASN A 387 7.46 1.51 -15.22
N ALA A 388 6.65 1.14 -16.21
CA ALA A 388 5.20 1.27 -16.22
C ALA A 388 4.55 0.57 -15.03
N SER A 389 5.01 -0.65 -14.72
CA SER A 389 4.49 -1.45 -13.61
C SER A 389 4.68 -0.76 -12.25
N GLY A 390 5.90 -0.30 -11.97
CA GLY A 390 6.22 0.42 -10.74
C GLY A 390 5.51 1.77 -10.64
N PHE A 391 5.30 2.46 -11.75
CA PHE A 391 4.56 3.72 -11.77
C PHE A 391 3.05 3.52 -11.55
N LYS A 392 2.46 2.50 -12.19
CA LYS A 392 1.08 2.07 -11.96
C LYS A 392 0.85 1.70 -10.49
N GLY A 393 1.78 0.98 -9.87
CA GLY A 393 1.73 0.64 -8.45
C GLY A 393 1.70 1.88 -7.55
N ARG A 394 2.62 2.83 -7.74
CA ARG A 394 2.69 4.06 -6.92
C ARG A 394 1.51 5.01 -7.12
N THR A 395 0.86 4.97 -8.29
CA THR A 395 -0.31 5.81 -8.61
C THR A 395 -1.65 5.09 -8.45
N ALA A 396 -1.67 3.87 -7.89
CA ALA A 396 -2.89 3.08 -7.74
C ALA A 396 -4.00 3.79 -6.94
N SER A 397 -3.63 4.57 -5.92
CA SER A 397 -4.59 5.38 -5.13
C SER A 397 -5.25 6.46 -5.99
N LEU A 398 -4.47 7.15 -6.84
CA LEU A 398 -4.98 8.14 -7.80
C LEU A 398 -5.90 7.46 -8.82
N ALA A 399 -5.44 6.38 -9.45
CA ALA A 399 -6.21 5.61 -10.43
C ALA A 399 -7.56 5.15 -9.87
N LYS A 400 -7.59 4.66 -8.63
CA LYS A 400 -8.82 4.23 -7.95
C LYS A 400 -9.81 5.39 -7.78
N LYS A 401 -9.32 6.58 -7.40
CA LYS A 401 -10.17 7.76 -7.17
C LYS A 401 -10.64 8.43 -8.45
N LEU A 402 -9.94 8.23 -9.55
CA LEU A 402 -10.32 8.71 -10.88
C LEU A 402 -11.10 7.67 -11.69
N LYS A 403 -11.25 6.44 -11.21
CA LYS A 403 -11.83 5.30 -11.97
C LYS A 403 -13.21 5.58 -12.59
N SER A 404 -14.02 6.45 -11.99
CA SER A 404 -15.34 6.81 -12.53
C SER A 404 -15.25 7.74 -13.74
N ILE A 405 -14.17 8.52 -13.89
CA ILE A 405 -14.04 9.57 -14.89
C ILE A 405 -12.85 9.40 -15.84
N ALA A 406 -11.83 8.61 -15.48
CA ALA A 406 -10.64 8.40 -16.30
C ALA A 406 -10.12 6.95 -16.26
N GLU A 407 -9.52 6.54 -17.38
CA GLU A 407 -8.69 5.35 -17.54
C GLU A 407 -7.23 5.79 -17.68
N LEU A 408 -6.34 5.28 -16.82
CA LEU A 408 -4.91 5.57 -16.86
C LEU A 408 -4.18 4.44 -17.58
N VAL A 409 -3.43 4.77 -18.65
CA VAL A 409 -2.72 3.81 -19.50
C VAL A 409 -1.22 4.01 -19.33
N PHE A 410 -0.55 3.06 -18.69
CA PHE A 410 0.86 3.14 -18.32
C PHE A 410 1.76 2.47 -19.36
N VAL A 411 2.89 3.09 -19.68
CA VAL A 411 3.81 2.62 -20.74
C VAL A 411 5.26 2.72 -20.28
N ASP A 412 6.09 1.77 -20.73
CA ASP A 412 7.53 1.81 -20.50
C ASP A 412 8.18 2.79 -21.47
N ALA A 413 9.19 3.51 -21.01
CA ALA A 413 9.98 4.40 -21.85
C ALA A 413 10.97 3.60 -22.73
N PRO A 414 11.41 4.14 -23.88
CA PRO A 414 12.17 3.36 -24.87
C PRO A 414 13.67 3.26 -24.61
N HIS A 415 14.21 3.98 -23.63
CA HIS A 415 15.63 3.92 -23.28
C HIS A 415 15.82 3.01 -22.08
N GLU A 416 16.39 1.82 -22.29
CA GLU A 416 16.78 0.90 -21.22
C GLU A 416 18.09 1.36 -20.57
N LEU A 417 18.15 1.35 -19.25
CA LEU A 417 19.29 1.83 -18.46
C LEU A 417 20.01 0.66 -17.77
N PRO A 418 21.35 0.72 -17.64
CA PRO A 418 22.14 -0.31 -16.97
C PRO A 418 21.85 -0.38 -15.47
N PHE A 419 22.07 -1.57 -14.89
CA PHE A 419 22.03 -1.78 -13.45
C PHE A 419 23.26 -1.15 -12.80
N ILE A 420 23.04 -0.37 -11.74
CA ILE A 420 24.12 0.25 -10.97
C ILE A 420 24.26 -0.54 -9.67
N TYR A 421 25.46 -1.06 -9.40
CA TYR A 421 25.82 -1.71 -8.14
C TYR A 421 26.92 -0.90 -7.44
N GLN A 422 26.87 -0.85 -6.12
CA GLN A 422 27.77 -0.02 -5.31
C GLN A 422 28.66 -0.93 -4.46
N ILE A 423 29.98 -0.85 -4.65
CA ILE A 423 30.96 -1.59 -3.86
C ILE A 423 31.05 -0.95 -2.47
N ARG A 424 30.93 -1.76 -1.40
CA ARG A 424 31.13 -1.29 -0.03
C ARG A 424 32.63 -1.00 0.18
N GLN A 425 32.99 0.23 0.50
CA GLN A 425 34.40 0.65 0.63
C GLN A 425 35.03 0.46 2.02
N ASN A 426 34.39 -0.22 2.98
CA ASN A 426 35.00 -0.51 4.28
C ASN A 426 34.99 -2.02 4.58
N CYS A 427 36.05 -2.73 4.16
CA CYS A 427 36.32 -4.11 4.56
C CYS A 427 37.84 -4.35 4.61
N ASP A 428 38.41 -4.43 5.83
CA ASP A 428 39.85 -4.67 6.09
C ASP A 428 40.24 -6.17 6.12
N SER A 429 39.46 -7.05 5.48
CA SER A 429 39.68 -8.49 5.53
C SER A 429 39.80 -9.11 4.13
N ALA A 430 40.95 -9.75 3.88
CA ALA A 430 41.32 -10.36 2.61
C ALA A 430 40.40 -11.51 2.15
N SER A 431 39.50 -12.01 3.01
CA SER A 431 38.55 -13.10 2.71
C SER A 431 37.27 -12.67 2.00
N GLU A 432 37.05 -11.37 1.75
CA GLU A 432 35.82 -10.86 1.11
C GLU A 432 36.03 -10.30 -0.32
N LEU A 433 37.25 -10.41 -0.86
CA LEU A 433 37.58 -9.94 -2.22
C LEU A 433 36.97 -10.81 -3.35
N GLU A 434 36.49 -12.02 -3.03
CA GLU A 434 35.88 -12.95 -4.00
C GLU A 434 34.41 -12.62 -4.35
N ASN A 435 33.74 -11.72 -3.62
CA ASN A 435 32.32 -11.39 -3.82
C ASN A 435 32.06 -10.18 -4.75
N ASN A 436 33.03 -9.76 -5.56
CA ASN A 436 32.91 -8.61 -6.48
C ASN A 436 32.25 -8.95 -7.83
N HIS A 437 31.56 -10.09 -7.96
CA HIS A 437 30.87 -10.44 -9.19
C HIS A 437 29.45 -9.88 -9.25
N PRO A 438 29.04 -9.30 -10.39
CA PRO A 438 27.66 -8.84 -10.57
C PRO A 438 26.66 -10.02 -10.44
N PRO A 439 25.52 -9.83 -9.75
CA PRO A 439 24.48 -10.85 -9.63
C PRO A 439 24.01 -11.40 -10.99
N SER A 440 23.92 -12.72 -11.12
CA SER A 440 23.61 -13.44 -12.37
C SER A 440 22.12 -13.55 -12.71
N GLU A 441 21.27 -12.65 -12.22
CA GLU A 441 19.80 -12.77 -12.32
C GLU A 441 19.14 -11.60 -13.06
N SER A 442 18.00 -11.90 -13.70
CA SER A 442 17.18 -10.97 -14.47
C SER A 442 16.59 -9.86 -13.60
N CYS A 443 17.34 -8.79 -13.39
CA CYS A 443 16.87 -7.65 -12.63
C CYS A 443 15.79 -6.88 -13.42
N ASN A 444 14.82 -6.27 -12.71
CA ASN A 444 13.72 -5.53 -13.33
C ASN A 444 14.27 -4.35 -14.14
N LYS A 445 14.16 -4.42 -15.47
CA LYS A 445 14.61 -3.39 -16.41
C LYS A 445 14.16 -2.00 -15.96
N LYS A 446 15.09 -1.06 -16.03
CA LYS A 446 14.87 0.36 -15.69
C LYS A 446 14.89 1.15 -16.98
N PHE A 447 13.93 2.06 -17.12
CA PHE A 447 13.77 2.85 -18.33
C PHE A 447 13.88 4.34 -18.07
N SER A 448 14.11 5.08 -19.14
CA SER A 448 14.24 6.54 -19.19
C SER A 448 13.51 7.09 -20.40
N TRP A 449 12.94 8.29 -20.29
CA TRP A 449 12.39 9.04 -21.42
C TRP A 449 13.44 9.91 -22.09
N LEU A 450 14.41 10.38 -21.32
CA LEU A 450 15.53 11.19 -21.79
C LEU A 450 16.82 10.61 -21.21
N VAL A 451 17.92 10.71 -21.94
CA VAL A 451 19.21 10.11 -21.58
C VAL A 451 20.30 11.17 -21.56
N ALA A 452 21.44 10.84 -20.95
CA ALA A 452 22.60 11.71 -20.93
C ALA A 452 23.28 11.72 -22.32
N PRO A 453 23.99 12.80 -22.70
CA PRO A 453 24.63 12.90 -24.02
C PRO A 453 25.62 11.78 -24.35
N ASP A 454 26.21 11.16 -23.34
CA ASP A 454 27.16 10.06 -23.46
C ASP A 454 26.51 8.66 -23.47
N HIS A 455 25.18 8.58 -23.48
CA HIS A 455 24.46 7.31 -23.52
C HIS A 455 24.61 6.62 -24.88
N LYS A 456 25.48 5.60 -24.96
CA LYS A 456 25.78 4.83 -26.17
C LYS A 456 24.72 3.77 -26.53
N GLY A 457 23.46 4.00 -26.16
CA GLY A 457 22.39 2.99 -26.09
C GLY A 457 22.48 1.91 -27.16
N GLU A 458 22.76 0.67 -26.72
CA GLU A 458 22.30 -0.61 -27.31
C GLU A 458 23.01 -1.87 -26.76
N ASN A 459 24.07 -1.77 -25.93
CA ASN A 459 24.70 -2.95 -25.30
C ASN A 459 25.17 -2.65 -23.86
N ASP A 460 24.23 -2.43 -22.93
CA ASP A 460 24.58 -2.12 -21.53
C ASP A 460 23.64 -2.87 -20.57
N SER A 461 23.42 -4.16 -20.87
CA SER A 461 22.96 -5.14 -19.88
C SER A 461 24.05 -5.46 -18.84
N ASP A 462 25.21 -4.84 -18.96
CA ASP A 462 26.33 -4.99 -18.05
C ASP A 462 26.20 -4.07 -16.84
N TRP A 463 26.57 -4.62 -15.70
CA TRP A 463 26.54 -3.94 -14.42
C TRP A 463 27.58 -2.83 -14.39
N LYS A 464 27.15 -1.61 -14.00
CA LYS A 464 28.06 -0.47 -13.80
C LYS A 464 28.30 -0.24 -12.32
N ILE A 465 29.57 -0.14 -11.93
CA ILE A 465 29.98 0.27 -10.59
C ILE A 465 29.71 1.78 -10.48
N ALA A 466 29.10 2.21 -9.37
CA ALA A 466 28.89 3.64 -9.13
C ALA A 466 30.23 4.33 -8.82
N ASP A 467 30.71 5.19 -9.73
CA ASP A 467 31.96 5.94 -9.58
C ASP A 467 31.88 7.07 -8.52
N SER A 468 30.68 7.43 -8.05
CA SER A 468 30.45 8.56 -7.14
C SER A 468 29.11 8.47 -6.39
N PRO A 469 28.93 9.17 -5.25
CA PRO A 469 27.63 9.30 -4.58
C PRO A 469 26.52 9.84 -5.50
N PHE A 470 25.27 9.50 -5.19
CA PHE A 470 24.09 9.90 -5.96
C PHE A 470 24.01 11.43 -6.11
N ASP A 471 24.03 11.90 -7.36
CA ASP A 471 23.87 13.31 -7.70
C ASP A 471 22.38 13.70 -7.68
N PRO A 472 21.91 14.52 -6.72
CA PRO A 472 20.51 14.93 -6.64
C PRO A 472 20.04 15.75 -7.85
N LEU A 473 20.97 16.35 -8.61
CA LEU A 473 20.69 17.11 -9.84
C LEU A 473 20.91 16.28 -11.12
N GLN A 474 21.08 14.96 -11.01
CA GLN A 474 21.29 14.07 -12.15
C GLN A 474 20.21 14.22 -13.24
N TYR A 475 18.99 14.61 -12.88
CA TYR A 475 17.89 14.83 -13.82
C TYR A 475 18.18 15.93 -14.85
N GLN A 476 19.01 16.93 -14.49
CA GLN A 476 19.40 18.03 -15.38
C GLN A 476 20.35 17.58 -16.49
N LYS A 477 21.02 16.45 -16.31
CA LYS A 477 21.96 15.87 -17.28
C LYS A 477 21.27 15.01 -18.34
N GLN A 478 19.97 14.73 -18.19
CA GLN A 478 19.20 13.86 -19.09
C GLN A 478 18.54 14.68 -20.21
N THR A 479 19.34 15.23 -21.13
CA THR A 479 18.89 16.18 -22.15
C THR A 479 18.70 15.57 -23.54
N GLU A 480 19.18 14.35 -23.79
CA GLU A 480 19.15 13.71 -25.11
C GLU A 480 18.08 12.61 -25.22
N GLY A 481 17.95 12.03 -26.41
CA GLY A 481 17.08 10.87 -26.66
C GLY A 481 15.60 11.21 -26.92
N PHE A 482 15.28 12.49 -27.08
CA PHE A 482 13.92 12.96 -27.39
C PHE A 482 13.36 12.32 -28.68
N ASP A 483 14.15 12.23 -29.75
CA ASP A 483 13.70 11.69 -31.05
C ASP A 483 13.24 10.24 -30.98
N LYS A 484 13.97 9.39 -30.24
CA LYS A 484 13.59 8.00 -29.99
C LYS A 484 12.30 7.93 -29.16
N SER A 485 12.20 8.77 -28.13
CA SER A 485 11.02 8.84 -27.26
C SER A 485 9.77 9.33 -27.98
N ILE A 486 9.87 10.35 -28.82
CA ILE A 486 8.73 10.86 -29.58
C ILE A 486 8.31 9.88 -30.68
N ALA A 487 9.25 9.24 -31.37
CA ALA A 487 8.94 8.20 -32.36
C ALA A 487 8.20 7.01 -31.73
N TYR A 488 8.66 6.57 -30.56
CA TYR A 488 7.99 5.53 -29.78
C TYR A 488 6.57 5.93 -29.36
N LEU A 489 6.39 7.15 -28.81
CA LEU A 489 5.08 7.64 -28.41
C LEU A 489 4.11 7.78 -29.59
N LYS A 490 4.58 8.21 -30.76
CA LYS A 490 3.77 8.26 -32.00
C LYS A 490 3.29 6.88 -32.41
N ALA A 491 4.18 5.89 -32.44
CA ALA A 491 3.82 4.51 -32.77
C ALA A 491 2.80 3.95 -31.77
N LEU A 492 2.98 4.26 -30.48
CA LEU A 492 2.05 3.87 -29.43
C LEU A 492 0.68 4.55 -29.56
N TYR A 493 0.65 5.85 -29.86
CA TYR A 493 -0.59 6.59 -30.08
C TYR A 493 -1.37 6.04 -31.27
N SER A 494 -0.69 5.71 -32.36
CA SER A 494 -1.32 5.06 -33.54
C SER A 494 -1.92 3.69 -33.21
N LYS A 495 -1.27 2.90 -32.33
CA LYS A 495 -1.71 1.55 -31.98
C LYS A 495 -2.80 1.50 -30.90
N ALA A 496 -2.71 2.36 -29.88
CA ALA A 496 -3.51 2.26 -28.66
C ALA A 496 -4.32 3.52 -28.32
N GLY A 497 -4.17 4.58 -29.10
CA GLY A 497 -4.93 5.82 -28.98
C GLY A 497 -6.36 5.71 -29.54
N PRO A 498 -7.09 6.83 -29.64
CA PRO A 498 -6.69 8.16 -29.16
C PRO A 498 -6.67 8.23 -27.63
N PHE A 499 -5.81 9.10 -27.11
CA PHE A 499 -5.76 9.47 -25.69
C PHE A 499 -6.25 10.91 -25.54
N ASP A 500 -7.09 11.16 -24.53
CA ASP A 500 -7.60 12.50 -24.25
C ASP A 500 -6.54 13.40 -23.61
N GLY A 501 -5.66 12.83 -22.77
CA GLY A 501 -4.62 13.60 -22.08
C GLY A 501 -3.36 12.80 -21.82
N ILE A 502 -2.31 13.52 -21.40
CA ILE A 502 -1.01 12.95 -21.03
C ILE A 502 -0.71 13.29 -19.58
N LEU A 503 -0.24 12.31 -18.81
CA LEU A 503 0.21 12.49 -17.44
C LEU A 503 1.66 12.06 -17.34
N GLY A 504 2.52 12.94 -16.85
CA GLY A 504 3.92 12.64 -16.59
C GLY A 504 4.29 12.81 -15.12
N PHE A 505 5.24 12.01 -14.65
CA PHE A 505 5.85 12.16 -13.33
C PHE A 505 7.36 12.34 -13.44
N SER A 506 7.93 13.34 -12.76
CA SER A 506 9.38 13.61 -12.77
C SER A 506 9.89 13.78 -14.21
N GLN A 507 10.88 12.99 -14.66
CA GLN A 507 11.33 12.99 -16.06
C GLN A 507 10.19 12.70 -17.07
N GLY A 508 9.19 11.89 -16.70
CA GLY A 508 8.01 11.69 -17.53
C GLY A 508 7.17 12.96 -17.71
N ALA A 509 7.17 13.86 -16.71
CA ALA A 509 6.53 15.17 -16.82
C ALA A 509 7.35 16.12 -17.72
N ALA A 510 8.68 16.09 -17.63
CA ALA A 510 9.54 16.82 -18.57
C ALA A 510 9.30 16.36 -20.03
N MET A 511 9.21 15.05 -20.26
CA MET A 511 8.89 14.49 -21.58
C MET A 511 7.47 14.88 -22.04
N ALA A 512 6.47 14.81 -21.16
CA ALA A 512 5.11 15.22 -21.50
C ALA A 512 5.03 16.70 -21.86
N ALA A 513 5.77 17.57 -21.16
CA ALA A 513 5.84 18.98 -21.49
C ALA A 513 6.52 19.23 -22.86
N LEU A 514 7.58 18.48 -23.21
CA LEU A 514 8.18 18.53 -24.55
C LEU A 514 7.18 18.12 -25.64
N VAL A 515 6.37 17.10 -25.38
CA VAL A 515 5.28 16.71 -26.29
C VAL A 515 4.29 17.85 -26.48
N CYS A 516 3.87 18.51 -25.39
CA CYS A 516 2.97 19.67 -25.46
C CYS A 516 3.59 20.84 -26.23
N LEU A 517 4.87 21.15 -25.98
CA LEU A 517 5.60 22.19 -26.70
C LEU A 517 5.63 21.93 -28.23
N HIS A 518 5.77 20.66 -28.63
CA HIS A 518 5.78 20.26 -30.03
C HIS A 518 4.39 19.91 -30.59
N GLN A 519 3.29 20.08 -29.85
CA GLN A 519 1.96 19.60 -30.23
C GLN A 519 1.50 20.11 -31.60
N GLN A 520 1.79 21.38 -31.94
CA GLN A 520 1.46 21.92 -33.28
C GLN A 520 2.17 21.18 -34.42
N LYS A 521 3.43 20.77 -34.22
CA LYS A 521 4.18 19.96 -35.20
C LYS A 521 3.72 18.49 -35.21
N LEU A 522 3.07 18.03 -34.15
CA LEU A 522 2.57 16.66 -33.98
C LEU A 522 1.10 16.52 -34.38
N LYS A 523 0.43 17.61 -34.77
CA LYS A 523 -0.98 17.64 -35.15
C LYS A 523 -1.27 16.60 -36.23
N GLY A 524 -2.31 15.80 -36.01
CA GLY A 524 -2.69 14.69 -36.89
C GLY A 524 -1.91 13.38 -36.69
N GLN A 525 -0.83 13.38 -35.89
CA GLN A 525 -0.10 12.16 -35.50
C GLN A 525 -0.35 11.79 -34.03
N MET A 526 -0.35 12.79 -33.15
CA MET A 526 -0.55 12.64 -31.72
C MET A 526 -0.96 13.99 -31.13
N GLU A 527 -2.14 14.04 -30.51
CA GLU A 527 -2.70 15.25 -29.93
C GLU A 527 -3.34 14.95 -28.58
N PHE A 528 -3.09 15.82 -27.60
CA PHE A 528 -3.62 15.74 -26.25
C PHE A 528 -4.42 17.01 -25.94
N ARG A 529 -5.61 16.82 -25.37
CA ARG A 529 -6.52 17.91 -24.97
C ARG A 529 -6.06 18.58 -23.68
N PHE A 530 -5.28 17.87 -22.87
CA PHE A 530 -4.69 18.39 -21.64
C PHE A 530 -3.45 17.61 -21.20
N ALA A 531 -2.67 18.21 -20.31
CA ALA A 531 -1.52 17.60 -19.65
C ALA A 531 -1.65 17.63 -18.12
N ILE A 532 -1.13 16.61 -17.44
CA ILE A 532 -0.94 16.58 -15.98
C ILE A 532 0.54 16.35 -15.71
N LEU A 533 1.21 17.33 -15.13
CA LEU A 533 2.65 17.38 -14.97
C LEU A 533 3.01 17.36 -13.48
N CYS A 534 3.44 16.19 -13.01
CA CYS A 534 3.75 15.99 -11.59
C CYS A 534 5.26 16.04 -11.32
N SER A 535 5.71 16.96 -10.46
CA SER A 535 7.13 17.25 -10.18
C SER A 535 7.96 17.35 -11.48
N GLY A 536 7.44 18.08 -12.46
CA GLY A 536 8.09 18.24 -13.77
C GLY A 536 9.14 19.36 -13.78
N PHE A 537 10.04 19.32 -14.75
CA PHE A 537 11.06 20.34 -14.96
C PHE A 537 11.24 20.58 -16.46
N ALA A 538 11.72 21.77 -16.81
CA ALA A 538 12.01 22.12 -18.19
C ALA A 538 13.32 21.47 -18.65
N VAL A 539 13.30 20.84 -19.83
CA VAL A 539 14.48 20.26 -20.50
C VAL A 539 14.51 20.74 -21.94
N ASN A 540 15.64 21.28 -22.40
CA ASN A 540 15.79 21.84 -23.75
C ASN A 540 14.75 22.93 -24.09
N MET A 541 14.24 23.64 -23.09
CA MET A 541 13.25 24.72 -23.27
C MET A 541 13.82 26.10 -22.96
N ASN A 542 15.15 26.25 -22.87
CA ASN A 542 15.79 27.50 -22.43
C ASN A 542 15.54 28.68 -23.38
N ASN A 543 15.24 28.40 -24.65
CA ASN A 543 14.88 29.42 -25.66
C ASN A 543 13.35 29.62 -25.80
N CYS A 544 12.56 28.98 -24.94
CA CYS A 544 11.10 29.05 -24.95
C CYS A 544 10.66 30.29 -24.17
N GLN A 545 9.85 31.16 -24.79
CA GLN A 545 9.29 32.31 -24.08
C GLN A 545 8.18 31.84 -23.12
N GLN A 546 7.96 32.58 -22.03
CA GLN A 546 6.81 32.33 -21.16
C GLN A 546 5.51 32.34 -21.97
N GLY A 547 4.62 31.39 -21.69
CA GLY A 547 3.36 31.24 -22.41
C GLY A 547 3.43 30.62 -23.82
N SER A 548 4.56 30.04 -24.23
CA SER A 548 4.69 29.43 -25.57
C SER A 548 3.93 28.10 -25.74
N ILE A 549 3.52 27.44 -24.64
CA ILE A 549 2.82 26.15 -24.69
C ILE A 549 1.31 26.36 -24.50
N ASN A 550 0.54 26.21 -25.58
CA ASN A 550 -0.91 26.31 -25.59
C ASN A 550 -1.58 24.92 -25.50
N VAL A 551 -1.48 24.31 -24.31
CA VAL A 551 -2.18 23.07 -23.95
C VAL A 551 -2.68 23.23 -22.51
N PRO A 552 -3.97 23.02 -22.20
CA PRO A 552 -4.45 23.05 -20.82
C PRO A 552 -3.66 22.09 -19.93
N SER A 553 -3.10 22.58 -18.84
CA SER A 553 -2.20 21.81 -17.99
C SER A 553 -2.53 21.90 -16.50
N LEU A 554 -2.31 20.80 -15.79
CA LEU A 554 -2.33 20.73 -14.34
C LEU A 554 -0.93 20.41 -13.84
N HIS A 555 -0.31 21.34 -13.14
CA HIS A 555 1.02 21.19 -12.56
C HIS A 555 0.88 20.84 -11.09
N ILE A 556 1.50 19.74 -10.66
CA ILE A 556 1.40 19.23 -9.29
C ILE A 556 2.79 19.00 -8.75
N PHE A 557 3.24 19.74 -7.75
CA PHE A 557 4.62 19.60 -7.26
C PHE A 557 4.76 19.98 -5.78
N GLY A 558 5.88 19.58 -5.19
CA GLY A 558 6.19 19.88 -3.80
C GLY A 558 6.35 21.39 -3.58
N SER A 559 5.69 21.96 -2.57
CA SER A 559 5.92 23.35 -2.13
C SER A 559 7.35 23.52 -1.57
N ASP A 560 7.75 24.75 -1.27
CA ASP A 560 9.02 25.03 -0.57
C ASP A 560 9.10 24.29 0.79
N LYS A 561 7.97 24.09 1.46
CA LYS A 561 7.86 23.28 2.70
C LYS A 561 7.84 21.78 2.43
N GLY A 562 7.44 21.36 1.23
CA GLY A 562 7.36 19.97 0.82
C GLY A 562 8.70 19.27 0.67
N LYS A 563 9.81 20.03 0.55
CA LYS A 563 11.19 19.50 0.45
C LYS A 563 11.30 18.39 -0.60
N ASP A 564 10.80 18.64 -1.82
CA ASP A 564 11.08 17.76 -2.96
C ASP A 564 12.60 17.77 -3.19
N ARG A 565 13.27 16.68 -2.78
CA ARG A 565 14.73 16.54 -2.86
C ARG A 565 15.21 16.06 -4.23
N GLN A 566 14.30 15.79 -5.16
CA GLN A 566 14.64 15.35 -6.51
C GLN A 566 14.48 16.49 -7.50
N ILE A 567 13.42 17.27 -7.39
CA ILE A 567 13.13 18.40 -8.29
C ILE A 567 12.83 19.62 -7.42
N GLU A 568 13.65 20.67 -7.56
CA GLU A 568 13.40 21.93 -6.87
C GLU A 568 12.05 22.52 -7.27
N ASN A 569 11.34 23.10 -6.31
CA ASN A 569 10.03 23.72 -6.54
C ASN A 569 10.11 24.78 -7.66
N GLU A 570 11.16 25.61 -7.65
CA GLU A 570 11.38 26.63 -8.69
C GLU A 570 11.54 26.05 -10.10
N ALA A 571 12.08 24.84 -10.25
CA ALA A 571 12.15 24.18 -11.55
C ALA A 571 10.76 23.79 -12.08
N SER A 572 9.85 23.40 -11.17
CA SER A 572 8.45 23.09 -11.51
C SER A 572 7.63 24.35 -11.77
N LYS A 573 7.83 25.42 -10.99
CA LYS A 573 7.24 26.75 -11.22
C LYS A 573 7.70 27.33 -12.56
N TYR A 574 9.00 27.25 -12.86
CA TYR A 574 9.54 27.68 -14.15
C TYR A 574 8.88 26.92 -15.30
N LEU A 575 8.76 25.59 -15.21
CA LEU A 575 8.05 24.81 -16.23
C LEU A 575 6.59 25.26 -16.38
N ALA A 576 5.88 25.53 -15.29
CA ALA A 576 4.51 26.04 -15.35
C ALA A 576 4.41 27.39 -16.06
N SER A 577 5.39 28.29 -15.88
CA SER A 577 5.43 29.60 -16.54
C SER A 577 5.58 29.54 -18.06
N LEU A 578 6.00 28.40 -18.62
CA LEU A 578 6.10 28.20 -20.06
C LEU A 578 4.74 27.91 -20.73
N PHE A 579 3.72 27.55 -19.94
CA PHE A 579 2.35 27.37 -20.42
C PHE A 579 1.60 28.70 -20.44
N GLU A 580 0.70 28.88 -21.41
CA GLU A 580 -0.06 30.13 -21.60
C GLU A 580 -0.86 30.51 -20.34
N ASN A 581 -0.86 31.79 -20.00
CA ASN A 581 -1.61 32.31 -18.85
C ASN A 581 -3.10 31.96 -18.99
N GLY A 582 -3.66 31.31 -17.96
CA GLY A 582 -5.04 30.80 -17.96
C GLY A 582 -5.19 29.36 -18.48
N CYS A 583 -4.15 28.78 -19.09
CA CYS A 583 -4.13 27.36 -19.47
C CYS A 583 -3.52 26.45 -18.39
N SER A 584 -2.73 26.98 -17.46
CA SER A 584 -2.10 26.21 -16.39
C SER A 584 -2.83 26.36 -15.04
N VAL A 585 -3.09 25.24 -14.36
CA VAL A 585 -3.52 25.18 -12.95
C VAL A 585 -2.37 24.62 -12.13
N VAL A 586 -2.04 25.25 -11.00
CA VAL A 586 -0.96 24.80 -10.11
C VAL A 586 -1.53 24.24 -8.81
N ILE A 587 -1.02 23.09 -8.40
CA ILE A 587 -1.26 22.44 -7.12
C ILE A 587 0.09 22.23 -6.42
N GLU A 588 0.34 23.02 -5.38
CA GLU A 588 1.49 22.79 -4.51
C GLU A 588 1.12 21.93 -3.30
N HIS A 589 2.03 21.08 -2.83
CA HIS A 589 1.78 20.23 -1.66
C HIS A 589 3.02 19.96 -0.82
N ASP A 590 2.84 19.67 0.48
CA ASP A 590 3.94 19.53 1.43
C ASP A 590 4.50 18.10 1.55
N PHE A 591 4.38 17.28 0.49
CA PHE A 591 4.70 15.84 0.55
C PHE A 591 5.93 15.40 -0.24
N GLY A 592 6.71 16.35 -0.77
CA GLY A 592 7.92 16.09 -1.56
C GLY A 592 7.62 15.47 -2.92
N HIS A 593 8.49 14.58 -3.38
CA HIS A 593 8.46 14.02 -4.74
C HIS A 593 7.41 12.92 -4.96
N ILE A 594 6.12 13.26 -4.88
CA ILE A 594 4.99 12.32 -5.02
C ILE A 594 3.81 12.94 -5.76
N ILE A 595 2.85 12.11 -6.20
CA ILE A 595 1.54 12.59 -6.67
C ILE A 595 0.51 12.52 -5.52
N PRO A 596 -0.01 13.65 -5.02
CA PRO A 596 -0.96 13.65 -3.91
C PRO A 596 -2.32 13.12 -4.36
N ALA A 597 -2.74 12.00 -3.77
CA ALA A 597 -4.01 11.36 -4.09
C ALA A 597 -5.09 11.58 -3.01
N ARG A 598 -4.93 12.50 -2.06
CA ARG A 598 -5.91 12.77 -0.97
C ARG A 598 -6.55 14.17 -1.12
N PRO A 599 -7.72 14.42 -0.52
CA PRO A 599 -8.26 15.77 -0.44
C PRO A 599 -7.27 16.72 0.27
N PRO A 600 -7.21 18.01 -0.11
CA PRO A 600 -8.02 18.63 -1.17
C PRO A 600 -7.52 18.33 -2.60
N TYR A 601 -6.27 17.84 -2.75
CA TYR A 601 -5.59 17.68 -4.03
C TYR A 601 -6.32 16.79 -5.03
N ILE A 602 -6.88 15.65 -4.58
CA ILE A 602 -7.62 14.77 -5.47
C ILE A 602 -8.89 15.43 -6.03
N ASP A 603 -9.51 16.30 -5.26
CA ASP A 603 -10.74 16.97 -5.68
C ASP A 603 -10.39 18.06 -6.71
N GLN A 604 -9.29 18.79 -6.51
CA GLN A 604 -8.73 19.69 -7.53
C GLN A 604 -8.34 18.97 -8.83
N ILE A 605 -7.71 17.79 -8.75
CA ILE A 605 -7.41 16.96 -9.93
C ILE A 605 -8.71 16.57 -10.65
N LYS A 606 -9.75 16.16 -9.92
CA LYS A 606 -11.05 15.83 -10.53
C LYS A 606 -11.69 17.06 -11.17
N ASP A 607 -11.61 18.21 -10.53
CA ASP A 607 -12.22 19.44 -11.03
C ASP A 607 -11.53 19.95 -12.29
N PHE A 608 -10.21 19.76 -12.41
CA PHE A 608 -9.49 19.95 -13.66
C PHE A 608 -10.00 18.98 -14.74
N LEU A 609 -10.06 17.67 -14.45
CA LEU A 609 -10.46 16.64 -15.41
C LEU A 609 -11.92 16.78 -15.87
N LYS A 610 -12.83 17.22 -15.00
CA LYS A 610 -14.26 17.44 -15.32
C LYS A 610 -14.46 18.46 -16.43
N ARG A 611 -13.51 19.36 -16.68
CA ARG A 611 -13.57 20.33 -17.79
C ARG A 611 -13.48 19.66 -19.17
N PHE A 612 -13.10 18.38 -19.22
CA PHE A 612 -12.89 17.62 -20.44
C PHE A 612 -13.85 16.44 -20.64
N LEU A 613 -14.69 16.16 -19.63
CA LEU A 613 -15.80 15.18 -19.68
C LEU A 613 -17.04 15.81 -20.30
#